data_AF-X0HHK6-F1
#
_entry.id   AF-X0HHK6-F1
#
_cell.length_a   1.000
_cell.length_b   1.000
_cell.length_c   1.000
_cell.angle_alpha   90.00
_cell.angle_beta   90.00
_cell.angle_gamma   90.00
#
_symmetry.space_group_name_H-M   'P 1'
#
loop_
_entity.id
_entity.type
_entity.pdbx_description
1 polymer ?
#
loop_
_entity_poly.entity_id
_entity_poly.type
_entity_poly.pdbx_seq_one_letter_code
_entity_poly.pdbx_strand_id
1 'polypeptide(L)'
;MAMSKPASEQELAEKRRRELKASIILTELAKRHRRKLEGPLDTTEAVAQAAGISSPNGCAISATDSSGKVGSFFKINAINKTTIEAYLRAKPSLTTFVPIFIPCNPARKSLSSHSLHPTLGIETTLPHRRLEHLHDEPRPAQNEYPVWYFVYGDLAEGDVLFDLLGCERHSEILRLLEEY
;
A
#
# COMPACT_ATOMS: atom_id res chain seq x y z
N MET A 1 39.60 10.07 50.01
CA MET A 1 38.85 8.96 49.39
C MET A 1 38.05 9.51 48.23
N ALA A 2 38.56 9.41 47.00
CA ALA A 2 37.89 9.93 45.81
C ALA A 2 37.13 8.80 45.10
N MET A 3 35.86 9.06 44.82
CA MET A 3 34.87 8.10 44.34
C MET A 3 35.12 7.68 42.89
N SER A 4 35.49 6.42 42.70
CA SER A 4 35.45 5.71 41.41
C SER A 4 33.98 5.35 41.10
N LYS A 5 33.30 6.18 40.31
CA LYS A 5 31.94 5.92 39.80
C LYS A 5 31.61 6.26 38.33
N PRO A 6 32.51 6.83 37.47
CA PRO A 6 32.09 7.25 36.13
C PRO A 6 32.03 6.11 35.08
N ALA A 7 32.76 5.00 35.30
CA ALA A 7 32.85 3.92 34.30
C ALA A 7 31.53 3.15 34.09
N SER A 8 30.78 2.91 35.18
CA SER A 8 29.52 2.15 35.12
C SER A 8 28.39 2.92 34.41
N GLU A 9 28.34 4.24 34.57
CA GLU A 9 27.34 5.07 33.90
C GLU A 9 27.62 5.22 32.40
N GLN A 10 28.90 5.35 32.01
CA GLN A 10 29.30 5.38 30.61
C GLN A 10 28.99 4.06 29.89
N GLU A 11 29.30 2.91 30.51
CA GLU A 11 28.97 1.60 29.93
C GLU A 11 27.46 1.38 29.76
N LEU A 12 26.65 1.81 30.75
CA LEU A 12 25.19 1.73 30.66
C LEU A 12 24.64 2.63 29.54
N ALA A 13 25.18 3.84 29.39
CA ALA A 13 24.79 4.76 28.33
C ALA A 13 25.14 4.21 26.93
N GLU A 14 26.32 3.61 26.78
CA GLU A 14 26.72 2.96 25.52
C GLU A 14 25.83 1.77 25.20
N LYS A 15 25.51 0.93 26.18
CA LYS A 15 24.60 -0.21 25.99
C LYS A 15 23.23 0.24 25.48
N ARG A 16 22.61 1.23 26.14
CA ARG A 16 21.33 1.80 25.70
C ARG A 16 21.41 2.38 24.28
N ARG A 17 22.52 3.05 23.94
CA ARG A 17 22.74 3.59 22.59
C ARG A 17 22.82 2.48 21.53
N ARG A 18 23.45 1.35 21.85
CA ARG A 18 23.54 0.18 20.95
C ARG A 18 22.17 -0.47 20.76
N GLU A 19 21.41 -0.65 21.84
CA GLU A 19 20.06 -1.21 21.80
C GLU A 19 19.10 -0.33 20.99
N LEU A 20 19.13 0.99 21.20
CA LEU A 20 18.31 1.93 20.43
C LEU A 20 18.66 1.88 18.94
N LYS A 21 19.94 1.86 18.59
CA LYS A 21 20.39 1.72 17.19
C LYS A 21 19.90 0.41 16.58
N ALA A 22 20.03 -0.71 17.30
CA ALA A 22 19.56 -2.01 16.83
C ALA A 22 18.04 -2.02 16.61
N SER A 23 17.27 -1.45 17.54
CA SER A 23 15.82 -1.29 17.43
C SER A 23 15.41 -0.49 16.18
N ILE A 24 16.09 0.63 15.91
CA ILE A 24 15.84 1.44 14.72
C ILE A 24 16.15 0.64 13.45
N ILE A 25 17.30 -0.04 13.40
CA ILE A 25 17.69 -0.86 12.25
C ILE A 25 16.65 -1.96 11.98
N LEU A 26 16.20 -2.66 13.03
CA LEU A 26 15.18 -3.70 12.90
C LEU A 26 13.86 -3.13 12.38
N THR A 27 13.48 -1.94 12.85
CA THR A 27 12.28 -1.23 12.39
C THR A 27 12.38 -0.88 10.91
N GLU A 28 13.53 -0.36 10.45
CA GLU A 28 13.76 -0.03 9.04
C GLU A 28 13.85 -1.28 8.14
N LEU A 29 14.40 -2.39 8.64
CA LEU A 29 14.40 -3.68 7.96
C LEU A 29 12.99 -4.26 7.79
N ALA A 30 12.10 -4.01 8.75
CA ALA A 30 10.71 -4.46 8.70
C ALA A 30 9.86 -3.65 7.70
N LYS A 31 10.18 -2.37 7.48
CA LYS A 31 9.49 -1.52 6.49
C LYS A 31 9.77 -2.01 5.08
N ARG A 32 8.71 -2.38 4.37
CA ARG A 32 8.81 -2.91 3.00
C ARG A 32 8.33 -1.88 1.99
N HIS A 33 8.98 -1.85 0.84
CA HIS A 33 8.63 -1.05 -0.32
C HIS A 33 8.65 -1.93 -1.57
N ARG A 34 7.90 -1.52 -2.60
CA ARG A 34 8.01 -2.03 -3.96
C ARG A 34 8.66 -0.97 -4.81
N ARG A 35 9.68 -1.34 -5.57
CA ARG A 35 10.35 -0.47 -6.53
C ARG A 35 9.96 -0.90 -7.93
N LYS A 36 9.44 0.02 -8.74
CA LYS A 36 9.05 -0.29 -10.13
C LYS A 36 10.30 -0.52 -10.99
N LEU A 37 10.34 -1.64 -11.70
CA LEU A 37 11.40 -2.02 -12.64
C LEU A 37 11.24 -1.24 -13.94
N GLU A 38 11.98 -0.14 -14.05
CA GLU A 38 11.99 0.71 -15.24
C GLU A 38 13.33 1.44 -15.38
N GLY A 39 13.58 1.91 -16.61
CA GLY A 39 14.72 2.74 -16.95
C GLY A 39 16.06 2.03 -16.68
N PRO A 40 17.05 2.72 -16.09
CA PRO A 40 18.40 2.19 -15.85
C PRO A 40 18.49 1.02 -14.84
N LEU A 41 17.38 0.67 -14.21
CA LEU A 41 17.29 -0.39 -13.22
C LEU A 41 16.14 -1.35 -13.57
N ASP A 42 15.85 -1.58 -14.85
CA ASP A 42 14.76 -2.46 -15.33
C ASP A 42 14.84 -3.93 -14.87
N THR A 43 15.98 -4.38 -14.37
CA THR A 43 16.22 -5.77 -13.95
C THR A 43 16.34 -5.91 -12.43
N THR A 44 15.98 -7.10 -11.93
CA THR A 44 16.13 -7.45 -10.50
C THR A 44 17.58 -7.41 -10.05
N GLU A 45 18.50 -7.76 -10.94
CA GLU A 45 19.93 -7.79 -10.72
C GLU A 45 20.47 -6.36 -10.60
N ALA A 46 20.07 -5.46 -11.50
CA ALA A 46 20.48 -4.05 -11.44
C ALA A 46 20.02 -3.39 -10.13
N VAL A 47 18.79 -3.67 -9.70
CA VAL A 47 18.28 -3.18 -8.40
C VAL A 47 19.03 -3.81 -7.23
N ALA A 48 19.34 -5.10 -7.29
CA ALA A 48 20.10 -5.79 -6.25
C ALA A 48 21.53 -5.22 -6.10
N GLN A 49 22.20 -4.96 -7.23
CA GLN A 49 23.50 -4.31 -7.26
C GLN A 49 23.44 -2.89 -6.66
N ALA A 50 22.46 -2.09 -7.07
CA ALA A 50 22.26 -0.75 -6.51
C ALA A 50 21.91 -0.76 -5.01
N ALA A 51 21.28 -1.82 -4.53
CA ALA A 51 20.92 -2.01 -3.12
C ALA A 51 22.02 -2.66 -2.27
N GLY A 52 23.11 -3.15 -2.87
CA GLY A 52 24.15 -3.90 -2.16
C GLY A 52 23.70 -5.29 -1.68
N ILE A 53 22.76 -5.92 -2.40
CA ILE A 53 22.22 -7.23 -2.06
C ILE A 53 23.00 -8.32 -2.81
N SER A 54 23.71 -9.19 -2.08
CA SER A 54 24.54 -10.24 -2.68
C SER A 54 23.76 -11.37 -3.36
N SER A 55 22.48 -11.57 -2.99
CA SER A 55 21.58 -12.53 -3.63
C SER A 55 20.16 -11.98 -3.65
N PRO A 56 19.60 -11.59 -4.81
CA PRO A 56 18.19 -11.17 -4.90
C PRO A 56 17.28 -12.38 -4.65
N ASN A 57 16.92 -12.59 -3.40
CA ASN A 57 15.98 -13.64 -3.02
C ASN A 57 14.55 -13.11 -3.28
N GLY A 58 14.11 -13.13 -4.54
CA GLY A 58 12.75 -12.75 -4.92
C GLY A 58 12.55 -12.62 -6.42
N CYS A 59 11.40 -13.07 -6.90
CA CYS A 59 10.97 -12.83 -8.27
C CYS A 59 10.38 -11.42 -8.43
N ALA A 60 10.49 -10.85 -9.62
CA ALA A 60 9.74 -9.64 -9.97
C ALA A 60 8.24 -9.93 -9.90
N ILE A 61 7.48 -9.00 -9.33
CA ILE A 61 6.02 -9.05 -9.28
C ILE A 61 5.50 -8.27 -10.48
N SER A 62 4.84 -8.95 -11.41
CA SER A 62 4.14 -8.30 -12.51
C SER A 62 2.80 -7.74 -12.02
N ALA A 63 2.45 -6.55 -12.50
CA ALA A 63 1.13 -5.98 -12.34
C ALA A 63 0.72 -5.32 -13.66
N THR A 64 -0.57 -5.34 -13.95
CA THR A 64 -1.16 -4.70 -15.12
C THR A 64 -2.03 -3.55 -14.63
N ASP A 65 -1.90 -2.37 -15.24
CA ASP A 65 -2.80 -1.26 -14.95
C ASP A 65 -4.14 -1.38 -15.70
N SER A 66 -5.08 -0.47 -15.44
CA SER A 66 -6.39 -0.43 -16.10
C SER A 66 -6.31 -0.21 -17.62
N SER A 67 -5.18 0.29 -18.14
CA SER A 67 -4.95 0.44 -19.58
C SER A 67 -4.38 -0.82 -20.24
N GLY A 68 -4.18 -1.90 -19.47
CA GLY A 68 -3.57 -3.14 -19.95
C GLY A 68 -2.04 -3.10 -20.02
N LYS A 69 -1.40 -2.02 -19.53
CA LYS A 69 0.06 -1.91 -19.57
C LYS A 69 0.70 -2.69 -18.41
N VAL A 70 1.65 -3.54 -18.76
CA VAL A 70 2.37 -4.38 -17.80
C VAL A 70 3.52 -3.59 -17.18
N GLY A 71 3.63 -3.64 -15.86
CA GLY A 71 4.74 -3.13 -15.07
C GLY A 71 5.27 -4.19 -14.11
N SER A 72 6.58 -4.20 -13.89
CA SER A 72 7.23 -5.15 -12.99
C SER A 72 7.73 -4.44 -11.74
N PHE A 73 7.69 -5.10 -10.58
CA PHE A 73 8.08 -4.52 -9.30
C PHE A 73 8.99 -5.45 -8.52
N PHE A 74 9.99 -4.89 -7.83
CA PHE A 74 10.87 -5.62 -6.94
C PHE A 74 10.70 -5.18 -5.49
N LYS A 75 10.68 -6.14 -4.57
CA LYS A 75 10.43 -5.89 -3.15
C LYS A 75 11.73 -5.57 -2.43
N ILE A 76 11.77 -4.43 -1.75
CA ILE A 76 12.94 -3.95 -1.02
C ILE A 76 12.55 -3.50 0.39
N ASN A 77 13.51 -3.38 1.30
CA ASN A 77 13.31 -2.76 2.61
C ASN A 77 13.67 -1.26 2.57
N ALA A 78 13.49 -0.53 3.68
CA ALA A 78 13.80 0.90 3.75
C ALA A 78 15.31 1.21 3.69
N ILE A 79 16.16 0.30 4.20
CA ILE A 79 17.61 0.43 4.10
C ILE A 79 18.05 0.38 2.62
N ASN A 80 17.61 -0.64 1.89
CA ASN A 80 17.87 -0.83 0.47
C ASN A 80 17.39 0.38 -0.35
N LYS A 81 16.21 0.94 -0.03
CA LYS A 81 15.72 2.17 -0.67
C LYS A 81 16.75 3.30 -0.54
N THR A 82 17.28 3.51 0.66
CA THR A 82 18.26 4.57 0.94
C THR A 82 19.56 4.32 0.19
N THR A 83 20.02 3.06 0.12
CA THR A 83 21.22 2.66 -0.64
C THR A 83 21.04 2.90 -2.14
N ILE A 84 19.89 2.53 -2.71
CA ILE A 84 19.59 2.75 -4.13
C ILE A 84 19.57 4.26 -4.45
N GLU A 85 18.94 5.08 -3.60
CA GLU A 85 18.94 6.54 -3.77
C GLU A 85 20.37 7.11 -3.71
N ALA A 86 21.20 6.65 -2.78
CA ALA A 86 22.60 7.07 -2.70
C ALA A 86 23.40 6.66 -3.95
N TYR A 87 23.19 5.43 -4.44
CA TYR A 87 23.81 4.93 -5.67
C TYR A 87 23.43 5.75 -6.90
N LEU A 88 22.16 6.14 -7.02
CA LEU A 88 21.68 6.98 -8.14
C LEU A 88 22.27 8.39 -8.07
N ARG A 89 22.37 8.99 -6.88
CA ARG A 89 23.04 10.30 -6.71
C ARG A 89 24.53 10.26 -7.06
N ALA A 90 25.19 9.13 -6.79
CA ALA A 90 26.62 8.97 -7.06
C ALA A 90 26.95 8.79 -8.55
N LYS A 91 25.97 8.46 -9.41
CA LYS A 91 26.17 8.24 -10.84
C LYS A 91 25.67 9.43 -11.68
N PRO A 92 26.56 10.24 -12.27
CA PRO A 92 26.18 11.42 -13.06
C PRO A 92 25.23 11.11 -14.22
N SER A 93 25.41 9.96 -14.87
CA SER A 93 24.59 9.50 -16.00
C SER A 93 23.14 9.14 -15.62
N LEU A 94 22.84 8.96 -14.34
CA LEU A 94 21.54 8.52 -13.84
C LEU A 94 20.80 9.63 -13.06
N THR A 95 21.34 10.85 -13.04
CA THR A 95 20.82 11.98 -12.25
C THR A 95 19.44 12.46 -12.69
N THR A 96 19.06 12.23 -13.95
CA THR A 96 17.74 12.55 -14.49
C THR A 96 16.68 11.49 -14.18
N PHE A 97 17.09 10.30 -13.74
CA PHE A 97 16.18 9.20 -13.45
C PHE A 97 15.64 9.28 -12.02
N VAL A 98 14.31 9.38 -11.89
CA VAL A 98 13.62 9.37 -10.59
C VAL A 98 12.98 7.99 -10.36
N PRO A 99 13.49 7.18 -9.43
CA PRO A 99 12.93 5.86 -9.14
C PRO A 99 11.58 5.96 -8.42
N ILE A 100 10.63 5.10 -8.80
CA ILE A 100 9.34 5.00 -8.12
C ILE A 100 9.42 3.96 -7.00
N PHE A 101 9.15 4.40 -5.77
CA PHE A 101 9.02 3.56 -4.58
C PHE A 101 7.61 3.63 -4.00
N ILE A 102 6.95 2.48 -3.93
CA ILE A 102 5.62 2.33 -3.36
C ILE A 102 5.76 1.70 -1.97
N PRO A 103 5.40 2.40 -0.88
CA PRO A 103 5.42 1.81 0.45
C PRO A 103 4.44 0.64 0.53
N CYS A 104 4.92 -0.52 0.97
CA CYS A 104 4.04 -1.62 1.35
C CYS A 104 3.59 -1.35 2.78
N ASN A 105 2.51 -0.59 2.93
CA ASN A 105 1.79 -0.52 4.18
C ASN A 105 0.58 -1.46 4.06
N PRO A 106 0.73 -2.77 4.36
CA PRO A 106 -0.45 -3.57 4.60
C PRO A 106 -1.09 -2.96 5.84
N ALA A 107 -2.09 -2.10 5.65
CA ALA A 107 -2.99 -1.76 6.72
C ALA A 107 -3.40 -3.10 7.34
N ARG A 108 -3.15 -3.28 8.64
CA ARG A 108 -3.73 -4.41 9.34
C ARG A 108 -5.23 -4.18 9.20
N LYS A 109 -5.86 -4.82 8.22
CA LYS A 109 -7.30 -5.05 8.24
C LYS A 109 -7.49 -6.01 9.41
N SER A 110 -7.39 -5.49 10.62
CA SER A 110 -7.87 -6.15 11.82
C SER A 110 -9.38 -6.00 11.72
N LEU A 111 -9.98 -6.84 10.88
CA LEU A 111 -11.41 -6.96 10.80
C LEU A 111 -11.89 -7.28 12.20
N SER A 112 -12.90 -6.57 12.68
CA SER A 112 -13.50 -6.88 13.97
C SER A 112 -14.00 -8.32 13.92
N SER A 113 -13.69 -9.12 14.95
CA SER A 113 -14.25 -10.47 15.07
C SER A 113 -15.77 -10.47 15.26
N HIS A 114 -16.36 -9.29 15.51
CA HIS A 114 -17.78 -9.11 15.81
C HIS A 114 -18.53 -8.28 14.75
N SER A 115 -17.83 -7.67 13.78
CA SER A 115 -18.47 -6.90 12.71
C SER A 115 -18.09 -7.46 11.35
N LEU A 116 -19.12 -7.83 10.57
CA LEU A 116 -18.99 -8.34 9.21
C LEU A 116 -18.66 -7.24 8.18
N HIS A 117 -18.65 -5.96 8.59
CA HIS A 117 -18.35 -4.85 7.70
C HIS A 117 -16.84 -4.53 7.66
N PRO A 118 -16.26 -4.27 6.47
CA PRO A 118 -14.83 -3.96 6.32
C PRO A 118 -14.47 -2.50 6.68
N THR A 119 -15.29 -1.84 7.52
CA THR A 119 -15.05 -0.46 7.97
C THR A 119 -14.43 -0.45 9.37
N LEU A 120 -13.67 0.61 9.65
CA LEU A 120 -12.85 0.84 10.85
C LEU A 120 -13.69 0.88 12.15
N GLY A 121 -14.22 -0.25 12.62
CA GLY A 121 -14.78 -0.38 13.98
C GLY A 121 -15.86 0.63 14.38
N ILE A 122 -16.45 1.34 13.41
CA ILE A 122 -17.50 2.33 13.61
C ILE A 122 -18.73 1.77 12.89
N GLU A 123 -19.86 1.76 13.60
CA GLU A 123 -21.19 1.48 13.06
C GLU A 123 -21.48 2.45 11.90
N THR A 124 -21.22 2.02 10.66
CA THR A 124 -21.50 2.79 9.45
C THR A 124 -22.93 2.59 8.93
N THR A 125 -23.81 1.99 9.72
CA THR A 125 -25.21 1.72 9.36
C THR A 125 -26.11 2.95 9.33
N LEU A 126 -25.60 4.14 9.66
CA LEU A 126 -26.41 5.36 9.67
C LEU A 126 -25.97 6.32 8.54
N PRO A 127 -26.46 6.13 7.30
CA PRO A 127 -26.44 7.22 6.33
C PRO A 127 -27.15 8.44 6.92
N HIS A 128 -26.74 9.63 6.50
CA HIS A 128 -27.23 10.93 6.98
C HIS A 128 -28.77 11.15 6.90
N ARG A 129 -29.53 10.20 6.35
CA ARG A 129 -30.97 10.09 6.54
C ARG A 129 -31.26 9.18 7.74
N ARG A 130 -31.41 9.81 8.91
CA ARG A 130 -32.02 9.14 10.05
C ARG A 130 -33.43 8.73 9.66
N LEU A 131 -33.81 7.52 10.04
CA LEU A 131 -35.21 7.12 10.11
C LEU A 131 -35.93 8.12 11.01
N GLU A 132 -37.02 8.73 10.53
CA GLU A 132 -37.74 9.76 11.28
C GLU A 132 -38.39 9.18 12.54
N HIS A 133 -38.69 7.88 12.52
CA HIS A 133 -39.28 7.15 13.63
C HIS A 133 -38.43 5.95 14.05
N LEU A 134 -38.45 5.66 15.35
CA LEU A 134 -37.70 4.57 15.99
C LEU A 134 -38.10 3.17 15.47
N HIS A 135 -39.23 3.06 14.79
CA HIS A 135 -39.81 1.82 14.28
C HIS A 135 -39.68 1.65 12.77
N ASP A 136 -39.13 2.63 12.06
CA ASP A 136 -38.91 2.47 10.63
C ASP A 136 -37.73 1.52 10.42
N GLU A 137 -37.88 0.56 9.52
CA GLU A 137 -36.77 -0.31 9.12
C GLU A 137 -35.99 0.34 7.97
N PRO A 138 -34.65 0.41 8.04
CA PRO A 138 -33.86 0.98 6.96
C PRO A 138 -34.03 0.13 5.71
N ARG A 139 -34.45 0.78 4.62
CA ARG A 139 -34.60 0.18 3.29
C ARG A 139 -33.45 0.62 2.38
N PRO A 140 -33.00 -0.24 1.45
CA PRO A 140 -33.42 -1.63 1.27
C PRO A 140 -32.89 -2.54 2.39
N ALA A 141 -33.67 -3.58 2.74
CA ALA A 141 -33.20 -4.63 3.64
C ALA A 141 -32.01 -5.41 3.04
N GLN A 142 -31.26 -6.14 3.87
CA GLN A 142 -30.06 -6.89 3.41
C GLN A 142 -30.32 -7.87 2.26
N ASN A 143 -31.55 -8.40 2.16
CA ASN A 143 -31.99 -9.34 1.14
C ASN A 143 -32.91 -8.70 0.09
N GLU A 144 -33.04 -7.38 0.09
CA GLU A 144 -33.92 -6.63 -0.80
C GLU A 144 -33.11 -6.04 -1.96
N TYR A 145 -33.56 -6.32 -3.17
CA TYR A 145 -32.97 -5.87 -4.43
C TYR A 145 -34.09 -5.33 -5.35
N PRO A 146 -33.83 -4.31 -6.18
CA PRO A 146 -32.54 -3.64 -6.44
C PRO A 146 -32.16 -2.57 -5.40
N VAL A 147 -30.85 -2.30 -5.26
CA VAL A 147 -30.31 -1.21 -4.43
C VAL A 147 -29.86 -0.05 -5.32
N TRP A 148 -30.32 1.15 -5.01
CA TRP A 148 -29.94 2.37 -5.74
C TRP A 148 -28.61 2.90 -5.22
N TYR A 149 -27.56 2.86 -6.05
CA TYR A 149 -26.28 3.45 -5.74
C TYR A 149 -26.13 4.79 -6.47
N PHE A 150 -25.79 5.84 -5.72
CA PHE A 150 -25.32 7.09 -6.30
C PHE A 150 -23.81 6.99 -6.48
N VAL A 151 -23.39 6.90 -7.74
CA VAL A 151 -21.99 6.76 -8.09
C VAL A 151 -21.41 8.15 -8.41
N TYR A 152 -20.17 8.41 -7.98
CA TYR A 152 -19.51 9.71 -8.13
C TYR A 152 -18.03 9.53 -8.51
N GLY A 153 -17.43 10.61 -9.03
CA GLY A 153 -16.04 10.60 -9.50
C GLY A 153 -15.84 9.65 -10.68
N ASP A 154 -14.68 9.01 -10.73
CA ASP A 154 -14.27 8.13 -11.84
C ASP A 154 -15.19 6.90 -11.98
N LEU A 155 -15.92 6.50 -10.93
CA LEU A 155 -16.88 5.39 -11.00
C LEU A 155 -18.15 5.75 -11.79
N ALA A 156 -18.40 7.03 -12.05
CA ALA A 156 -19.49 7.44 -12.92
C ALA A 156 -19.22 7.06 -14.39
N GLU A 157 -17.97 6.77 -14.76
CA GLU A 157 -17.63 6.21 -16.06
C GLU A 157 -17.94 4.72 -16.08
N GLY A 158 -18.84 4.32 -16.98
CA GLY A 158 -19.35 2.95 -17.06
C GLY A 158 -18.24 1.91 -17.23
N ASP A 159 -17.26 2.18 -18.09
CA ASP A 159 -16.14 1.26 -18.33
C ASP A 159 -15.32 1.03 -17.04
N VAL A 160 -15.05 2.09 -16.28
CA VAL A 160 -14.33 2.00 -14.99
C VAL A 160 -15.12 1.17 -13.98
N LEU A 161 -16.44 1.36 -13.93
CA LEU A 161 -17.32 0.60 -13.05
C LEU A 161 -17.38 -0.89 -13.45
N PHE A 162 -17.51 -1.20 -14.74
CA PHE A 162 -17.57 -2.58 -15.23
C PHE A 162 -16.25 -3.32 -15.02
N ASP A 163 -15.12 -2.67 -15.29
CA ASP A 163 -13.79 -3.20 -15.02
C ASP A 163 -13.60 -3.49 -13.52
N LEU A 164 -14.05 -2.59 -12.65
CA LEU A 164 -13.97 -2.76 -11.20
C LEU A 164 -14.84 -3.94 -10.70
N LEU A 165 -16.05 -4.08 -11.25
CA LEU A 165 -16.97 -5.15 -10.90
C LEU A 165 -16.58 -6.50 -11.53
N GLY A 166 -15.60 -6.51 -12.44
CA GLY A 166 -15.18 -7.71 -13.17
C GLY A 166 -16.27 -8.25 -14.09
N CYS A 167 -17.18 -7.39 -14.54
CA CYS A 167 -18.23 -7.76 -15.47
C CYS A 167 -17.70 -7.67 -16.90
N GLU A 168 -17.89 -8.72 -17.70
CA GLU A 168 -17.72 -8.57 -19.15
C GLU A 168 -18.73 -7.54 -19.67
N ARG A 169 -18.34 -6.70 -20.62
CA ARG A 169 -19.25 -5.72 -21.24
C ARG A 169 -20.44 -6.46 -21.84
N HIS A 170 -21.54 -6.55 -21.09
CA HIS A 170 -22.81 -7.00 -21.60
C HIS A 170 -23.33 -5.89 -22.52
N SER A 171 -23.21 -6.11 -23.83
CA SER A 171 -23.80 -5.30 -24.89
C SER A 171 -25.33 -5.11 -24.75
N GLU A 172 -25.97 -5.80 -23.81
CA GLU A 172 -27.39 -5.67 -23.48
C GLU A 172 -27.70 -4.52 -22.51
N ILE A 173 -26.76 -4.01 -21.70
CA ILE A 173 -27.06 -2.92 -20.75
C ILE A 173 -27.17 -1.57 -21.48
N LEU A 174 -26.40 -1.35 -22.54
CA LEU A 174 -26.50 -0.14 -23.36
C LEU A 174 -27.85 -0.04 -24.10
N ARG A 175 -28.48 -1.17 -24.42
CA ARG A 175 -29.81 -1.21 -25.05
C ARG A 175 -30.93 -0.71 -24.14
N LEU A 176 -30.77 -0.85 -22.81
CA LEU A 176 -31.76 -0.41 -21.82
C LEU A 176 -31.59 1.06 -21.41
N LEU A 177 -30.44 1.67 -21.68
CA LEU A 177 -30.17 3.09 -21.38
C LEU A 177 -30.48 4.02 -22.55
N GLU A 178 -30.62 3.52 -23.78
CA GLU A 178 -31.04 4.31 -24.95
C GLU A 178 -32.58 4.41 -25.09
N GLU A 179 -33.37 3.71 -24.27
CA GLU A 179 -34.84 3.75 -24.31
C GLU A 179 -35.49 4.69 -23.27
N TYR A 180 -34.73 5.58 -22.62
CA TYR A 180 -35.27 6.66 -21.77
C TYR A 180 -34.64 8.02 -22.03
#